data_AF-A0A0B4GBB2-F1
#
_entry.id   AF-A0A0B4GBB2-F1
#
_cell.length_a   1.000
_cell.length_b   1.000
_cell.length_c   1.000
_cell.angle_alpha   90.00
_cell.angle_beta   90.00
_cell.angle_gamma   90.00
#
_symmetry.space_group_name_H-M   'P 1'
#
loop_
_entity.id
_entity.type
_entity.pdbx_description
1 polymer ?
#
loop_
_entity_poly.entity_id
_entity_poly.type
_entity_poly.pdbx_seq_one_letter_code
_entity_poly.pdbx_strand_id
1 'polypeptide(L)'
;MGKKRSREEGKDAPPADAGVDKMDEDSSDDEDFDMVNVEFEWFNFDPEIDFHGIKSLLRQLFDVDASLFDMSALADLVLSQPTIGSTVKVDGKQTDAYAMLTALNTHVHRDTAPMKDVLKYLVDKAQTNASLAAVPELVNAGKHIGLVLSERLINIPPEIGPPLYSMLIDEVEAAVEDKEPYEFSHYLIVSKTYQEVESTLDVEGRKKKKAREESSTFFFHPEDEVLHKHALAYGSYSYTKENDSVADSKRAFQEAGIKPAGHMILIEASRFPGAVKAIADYLQPQQ
;
A
#
# COMPACT_ATOMS: atom_id res chain seq x y z
N MET A 1 78.44 -49.52 -22.76
CA MET A 1 77.58 -49.12 -21.63
C MET A 1 78.45 -48.93 -20.40
N GLY A 2 78.57 -47.70 -19.87
CA GLY A 2 79.45 -47.40 -18.73
C GLY A 2 78.73 -46.58 -17.66
N LYS A 3 78.85 -47.00 -16.39
CA LYS A 3 78.35 -46.27 -15.21
C LYS A 3 79.43 -46.28 -14.11
N LYS A 4 80.09 -45.13 -13.93
CA LYS A 4 80.89 -44.71 -12.75
C LYS A 4 80.79 -43.17 -12.72
N ARG A 5 80.15 -42.56 -11.71
CA ARG A 5 80.64 -42.24 -10.35
C ARG A 5 81.67 -41.09 -10.30
N SER A 6 81.27 -39.99 -9.68
CA SER A 6 82.11 -39.12 -8.83
C SER A 6 81.22 -38.41 -7.79
N ARG A 7 81.83 -37.99 -6.66
CA ARG A 7 81.24 -37.39 -5.45
C ARG A 7 82.29 -36.43 -4.87
N GLU A 8 81.84 -35.38 -4.19
CA GLU A 8 82.46 -34.65 -3.04
C GLU A 8 81.29 -33.84 -2.41
N GLU A 9 80.96 -33.85 -1.11
CA GLU A 9 81.71 -33.53 0.13
C GLU A 9 82.11 -32.05 0.24
N GLY A 10 81.75 -31.27 1.28
CA GLY A 10 80.87 -31.51 2.43
C GLY A 10 80.94 -30.37 3.49
N LYS A 11 80.13 -30.46 4.58
CA LYS A 11 80.05 -29.54 5.76
C LYS A 11 79.46 -28.14 5.47
N ASP A 12 78.74 -27.44 6.36
CA ASP A 12 78.55 -27.47 7.83
C ASP A 12 77.08 -27.13 8.23
N ALA A 13 76.73 -27.17 9.53
CA ALA A 13 75.41 -26.74 10.08
C ALA A 13 75.46 -26.39 11.59
N PRO A 14 74.44 -25.74 12.18
CA PRO A 14 73.38 -24.89 11.61
C PRO A 14 73.70 -23.40 11.95
N PRO A 15 73.01 -22.55 12.76
CA PRO A 15 71.75 -22.66 13.53
C PRO A 15 70.51 -22.11 12.77
N ALA A 16 69.70 -21.26 13.40
CA ALA A 16 68.40 -20.73 12.96
C ALA A 16 68.36 -19.18 12.96
N ASP A 17 67.49 -18.61 12.12
CA ASP A 17 66.65 -17.49 12.53
C ASP A 17 65.24 -17.69 11.97
N ALA A 18 64.24 -17.12 12.64
CA ALA A 18 62.82 -17.32 12.36
C ALA A 18 62.26 -16.22 11.45
N GLY A 19 61.10 -16.48 10.83
CA GLY A 19 60.19 -15.39 10.49
C GLY A 19 59.54 -15.44 9.12
N VAL A 20 58.32 -15.97 9.12
CA VAL A 20 57.19 -15.56 8.27
C VAL A 20 57.27 -15.89 6.78
N ASP A 21 56.49 -16.90 6.40
CA ASP A 21 56.04 -17.14 5.03
C ASP A 21 55.48 -15.85 4.39
N LYS A 22 56.03 -15.47 3.24
CA LYS A 22 55.24 -14.74 2.24
C LYS A 22 54.37 -15.77 1.52
N MET A 23 53.20 -16.04 2.09
CA MET A 23 52.13 -16.69 1.33
C MET A 23 51.77 -15.79 0.14
N ASP A 24 51.54 -16.41 -1.01
CA ASP A 24 51.04 -15.72 -2.20
C ASP A 24 49.75 -14.94 -1.86
N GLU A 25 49.65 -13.71 -2.36
CA GLU A 25 48.40 -12.93 -2.38
C GLU A 25 47.46 -13.55 -3.43
N ASP A 26 46.92 -14.72 -3.13
CA ASP A 26 45.91 -15.38 -3.95
C ASP A 26 44.51 -14.97 -3.47
N SER A 27 43.96 -13.97 -4.16
CA SER A 27 42.53 -13.79 -4.45
C SER A 27 41.52 -14.23 -3.37
N SER A 28 41.14 -13.31 -2.49
CA SER A 28 39.76 -13.26 -1.99
C SER A 28 39.14 -11.94 -2.44
N ASP A 29 38.21 -12.00 -3.39
CA ASP A 29 37.24 -10.92 -3.60
C ASP A 29 36.59 -10.66 -2.24
N ASP A 30 36.78 -9.45 -1.69
CA ASP A 30 35.99 -8.99 -0.56
C ASP A 30 34.53 -9.02 -1.01
N GLU A 31 33.70 -9.77 -0.28
CA GLU A 31 32.32 -10.07 -0.63
C GLU A 31 31.54 -8.77 -0.87
N ASP A 32 31.33 -8.41 -2.15
CA ASP A 32 30.35 -7.41 -2.56
C ASP A 32 29.00 -7.89 -2.04
N PHE A 33 28.53 -7.31 -0.94
CA PHE A 33 27.17 -7.48 -0.46
C PHE A 33 26.26 -6.90 -1.53
N ASP A 34 25.73 -7.78 -2.40
CA ASP A 34 24.84 -7.46 -3.52
C ASP A 34 23.88 -6.33 -3.16
N MET A 35 24.21 -5.10 -3.59
CA MET A 35 23.40 -3.92 -3.31
C MET A 35 22.14 -3.99 -4.18
N VAL A 36 21.09 -4.60 -3.64
CA VAL A 36 19.77 -4.67 -4.28
C VAL A 36 19.16 -3.28 -4.34
N ASN A 37 19.42 -2.57 -5.44
CA ASN A 37 18.77 -1.32 -5.77
C ASN A 37 17.33 -1.60 -6.20
N VAL A 38 16.36 -1.14 -5.42
CA VAL A 38 14.94 -1.18 -5.74
C VAL A 38 14.52 0.20 -6.21
N GLU A 39 14.19 0.33 -7.49
CA GLU A 39 13.62 1.55 -8.06
C GLU A 39 12.10 1.42 -8.14
N PHE A 40 11.39 2.42 -7.61
CA PHE A 40 9.93 2.52 -7.72
C PHE A 40 9.60 3.42 -8.91
N GLU A 41 8.91 2.85 -9.89
CA GLU A 41 8.51 3.54 -11.12
C GLU A 41 6.98 3.72 -11.16
N TRP A 42 6.53 4.89 -11.62
CA TRP A 42 5.10 5.19 -11.75
C TRP A 42 4.64 5.04 -13.20
N PHE A 43 3.53 4.34 -13.42
CA PHE A 43 2.96 4.10 -14.74
C PHE A 43 1.44 4.25 -14.74
N ASN A 44 0.88 4.81 -15.82
CA ASN A 44 -0.55 4.70 -16.13
C ASN A 44 -0.96 3.21 -16.21
N PHE A 45 -2.22 2.92 -15.90
CA PHE A 45 -2.79 1.58 -16.01
C PHE A 45 -2.60 0.96 -17.41
N ASP A 46 -2.15 -0.28 -17.45
CA ASP A 46 -2.06 -1.11 -18.65
C ASP A 46 -3.05 -2.28 -18.57
N PRO A 47 -4.18 -2.25 -19.29
CA PRO A 47 -5.20 -3.29 -19.20
C PRO A 47 -4.73 -4.70 -19.57
N GLU A 48 -3.64 -4.85 -20.34
CA GLU A 48 -3.10 -6.17 -20.72
C GLU A 48 -2.27 -6.81 -19.60
N ILE A 49 -1.79 -6.01 -18.63
CA ILE A 49 -0.84 -6.42 -17.58
C ILE A 49 -1.48 -6.31 -16.19
N ASP A 50 -2.11 -5.17 -15.89
CA ASP A 50 -2.43 -4.76 -14.52
C ASP A 50 -3.68 -5.42 -13.92
N PHE A 51 -4.52 -6.08 -14.73
CA PHE A 51 -5.79 -6.66 -14.26
C PHE A 51 -5.65 -7.54 -13.01
N HIS A 52 -4.61 -8.36 -12.92
CA HIS A 52 -4.41 -9.24 -11.77
C HIS A 52 -3.88 -8.50 -10.53
N GLY A 53 -2.95 -7.56 -10.69
CA GLY A 53 -2.47 -6.68 -9.61
C GLY A 53 -3.58 -5.81 -9.03
N ILE A 54 -4.29 -5.05 -9.88
CA ILE A 54 -5.39 -4.15 -9.49
C ILE A 54 -6.52 -4.90 -8.81
N LYS A 55 -6.94 -6.06 -9.35
CA LYS A 55 -7.95 -6.92 -8.72
C LYS A 55 -7.51 -7.43 -7.34
N SER A 56 -6.20 -7.60 -7.11
CA SER A 56 -5.66 -8.05 -5.83
C SER A 56 -5.56 -6.90 -4.82
N LEU A 57 -5.13 -5.71 -5.26
CA LEU A 57 -5.14 -4.49 -4.46
C LEU A 57 -6.57 -4.06 -4.07
N LEU A 58 -7.54 -4.11 -4.99
CA LEU A 58 -8.97 -3.89 -4.68
C LEU A 58 -9.49 -4.88 -3.62
N ARG A 59 -9.11 -6.16 -3.71
CA ARG A 59 -9.46 -7.15 -2.68
C ARG A 59 -8.83 -6.84 -1.33
N GLN A 60 -7.59 -6.36 -1.33
CA GLN A 60 -6.91 -5.92 -0.11
C GLN A 60 -7.59 -4.69 0.50
N LEU A 61 -8.10 -3.76 -0.31
CA LEU A 61 -8.80 -2.54 0.12
C LEU A 61 -10.17 -2.82 0.77
N PHE A 62 -10.96 -3.72 0.20
CA PHE A 62 -12.26 -4.11 0.76
C PHE A 62 -12.17 -5.24 1.82
N ASP A 63 -10.98 -5.80 2.06
CA ASP A 63 -10.67 -6.82 3.06
C ASP A 63 -11.64 -8.03 2.99
N VAL A 64 -12.10 -8.58 4.11
CA VAL A 64 -13.10 -9.69 4.15
C VAL A 64 -14.38 -9.41 3.36
N ASP A 65 -14.78 -8.14 3.25
CA ASP A 65 -15.96 -7.72 2.48
C ASP A 65 -15.70 -7.65 0.96
N ALA A 66 -14.47 -7.79 0.47
CA ALA A 66 -14.17 -7.89 -0.96
C ALA A 66 -14.96 -9.01 -1.67
N SER A 67 -15.34 -10.05 -0.92
CA SER A 67 -16.17 -11.16 -1.36
C SER A 67 -17.67 -10.83 -1.53
N LEU A 68 -18.09 -9.59 -1.27
CA LEU A 68 -19.44 -9.08 -1.53
C LEU A 68 -19.59 -8.46 -2.93
N PHE A 69 -18.49 -8.20 -3.63
CA PHE A 69 -18.47 -7.47 -4.89
C PHE A 69 -17.86 -8.30 -6.02
N ASP A 70 -18.21 -7.97 -7.28
CA ASP A 70 -17.42 -8.44 -8.42
C ASP A 70 -16.14 -7.59 -8.57
N MET A 71 -15.10 -8.03 -7.85
CA MET A 71 -13.75 -7.48 -7.94
C MET A 71 -13.13 -7.58 -9.35
N SER A 72 -13.67 -8.41 -10.24
CA SER A 72 -13.24 -8.47 -11.66
C SER A 72 -13.80 -7.27 -12.40
N ALA A 73 -15.12 -7.09 -12.36
CA ALA A 73 -15.80 -5.98 -13.02
C ALA A 73 -15.37 -4.61 -12.45
N LEU A 74 -15.00 -4.54 -11.16
CA LEU A 74 -14.42 -3.33 -10.58
C LEU A 74 -13.00 -3.05 -11.08
N ALA A 75 -12.17 -4.09 -11.27
CA ALA A 75 -10.84 -3.93 -11.88
C ALA A 75 -10.96 -3.51 -13.35
N ASP A 76 -11.86 -4.13 -14.13
CA ASP A 76 -12.17 -3.72 -15.51
C ASP A 76 -12.64 -2.26 -15.58
N LEU A 77 -13.43 -1.80 -14.60
CA LEU A 77 -13.89 -0.41 -14.52
C LEU A 77 -12.74 0.57 -14.24
N VAL A 78 -11.81 0.23 -13.35
CA VAL A 78 -10.58 1.02 -13.12
C VAL A 78 -9.75 1.08 -14.40
N LEU A 79 -9.46 -0.06 -15.02
CA LEU A 79 -8.66 -0.16 -16.24
C LEU A 79 -9.31 0.50 -17.48
N SER A 80 -10.63 0.73 -17.45
CA SER A 80 -11.33 1.47 -18.52
C SER A 80 -11.06 2.99 -18.53
N GLN A 81 -10.34 3.51 -17.53
CA GLN A 81 -9.95 4.93 -17.41
C GLN A 81 -8.42 5.07 -17.49
N PRO A 82 -7.82 4.98 -18.71
CA PRO A 82 -6.36 4.94 -18.89
C PRO A 82 -5.64 6.26 -18.57
N THR A 83 -6.41 7.33 -18.38
CA THR A 83 -5.93 8.70 -18.11
C THR A 83 -6.03 9.10 -16.64
N ILE A 84 -6.76 8.37 -15.79
CA ILE A 84 -7.06 8.76 -14.40
C ILE A 84 -6.60 7.69 -13.42
N GLY A 85 -5.51 7.99 -12.74
CA GLY A 85 -4.82 7.16 -11.79
C GLY A 85 -3.61 6.44 -12.36
N SER A 86 -2.74 6.06 -11.46
CA SER A 86 -1.43 5.49 -11.75
C SER A 86 -1.11 4.32 -10.81
N THR A 87 -0.19 3.47 -11.26
CA THR A 87 0.36 2.31 -10.56
C THR A 87 1.81 2.57 -10.17
N VAL A 88 2.29 1.87 -9.13
CA VAL A 88 3.72 1.79 -8.81
C VAL A 88 4.21 0.38 -9.05
N LYS A 89 5.30 0.27 -9.80
CA LYS A 89 5.96 -0.96 -10.19
C LYS A 89 7.44 -0.93 -9.81
N VAL A 90 8.04 -2.10 -9.81
CA VAL A 90 9.48 -2.33 -9.64
C VAL A 90 9.93 -3.19 -10.82
N ASP A 91 11.14 -3.01 -11.32
CA ASP A 91 11.70 -3.71 -12.48
C ASP A 91 10.90 -3.51 -13.80
N GLY A 92 10.34 -2.31 -14.01
CA GLY A 92 9.73 -1.89 -15.26
C GLY A 92 8.24 -2.23 -15.44
N LYS A 93 7.64 -1.68 -16.52
CA LYS A 93 6.18 -1.70 -16.79
C LYS A 93 5.54 -3.09 -16.85
N GLN A 94 6.31 -4.15 -17.12
CA GLN A 94 5.81 -5.50 -17.35
C GLN A 94 5.54 -6.31 -16.07
N THR A 95 5.87 -5.75 -14.90
CA THR A 95 5.61 -6.39 -13.60
C THR A 95 4.22 -6.04 -13.05
N ASP A 96 3.79 -6.78 -12.02
CA ASP A 96 2.55 -6.51 -11.29
C ASP A 96 2.65 -5.17 -10.52
N ALA A 97 1.53 -4.44 -10.43
CA ALA A 97 1.43 -3.24 -9.61
C ALA A 97 1.53 -3.55 -8.11
N TYR A 98 2.49 -2.94 -7.43
CA TYR A 98 2.68 -3.01 -5.96
C TYR A 98 1.82 -1.98 -5.22
N ALA A 99 1.43 -0.91 -5.91
CA ALA A 99 0.48 0.09 -5.44
C ALA A 99 -0.36 0.63 -6.60
N MET A 100 -1.52 1.18 -6.27
CA MET A 100 -2.40 1.87 -7.20
C MET A 100 -3.06 3.06 -6.51
N LEU A 101 -3.39 4.08 -7.30
CA LEU A 101 -4.28 5.17 -6.89
C LEU A 101 -5.09 5.63 -8.11
N THR A 102 -6.41 5.76 -7.97
CA THR A 102 -7.33 6.21 -9.06
C THR A 102 -8.56 6.89 -8.47
N ALA A 103 -9.27 7.70 -9.27
CA ALA A 103 -10.55 8.31 -8.91
C ALA A 103 -11.63 7.99 -9.94
N LEU A 104 -12.68 7.25 -9.54
CA LEU A 104 -13.80 6.89 -10.40
C LEU A 104 -14.94 7.92 -10.25
N ASN A 105 -15.54 8.42 -11.33
CA ASN A 105 -16.71 9.30 -11.19
C ASN A 105 -17.97 8.51 -10.78
N THR A 106 -18.42 8.72 -9.54
CA THR A 106 -19.59 8.04 -8.99
C THR A 106 -20.87 8.30 -9.76
N HIS A 107 -21.07 9.50 -10.33
CA HIS A 107 -22.26 9.85 -11.10
C HIS A 107 -22.27 9.15 -12.47
N VAL A 108 -21.14 9.18 -13.18
CA VAL A 108 -21.01 8.58 -14.52
C VAL A 108 -21.20 7.07 -14.46
N HIS A 109 -20.59 6.42 -13.47
CA HIS A 109 -20.60 4.97 -13.37
C HIS A 109 -21.73 4.40 -12.50
N ARG A 110 -22.60 5.23 -11.88
CA ARG A 110 -23.64 4.81 -10.91
C ARG A 110 -24.54 3.64 -11.37
N ASP A 111 -24.78 3.56 -12.67
CA ASP A 111 -25.69 2.60 -13.30
C ASP A 111 -24.95 1.31 -13.76
N THR A 112 -23.61 1.27 -13.65
CA THR A 112 -22.81 0.05 -13.83
C THR A 112 -22.94 -0.88 -12.62
N ALA A 113 -22.93 -2.19 -12.84
CA ALA A 113 -23.05 -3.19 -11.78
C ALA A 113 -22.02 -3.03 -10.63
N PRO A 114 -20.69 -3.00 -10.89
CA PRO A 114 -19.71 -2.92 -9.80
C PRO A 114 -19.82 -1.62 -8.99
N MET A 115 -20.02 -0.47 -9.65
CA MET A 115 -20.16 0.81 -8.96
C MET A 115 -21.46 0.87 -8.13
N LYS A 116 -22.55 0.30 -8.62
CA LYS A 116 -23.83 0.28 -7.89
C LYS A 116 -23.73 -0.47 -6.57
N ASP A 117 -23.06 -1.63 -6.57
CA ASP A 117 -22.85 -2.42 -5.35
C ASP A 117 -21.88 -1.73 -4.38
N VAL A 118 -20.80 -1.12 -4.89
CA VAL A 118 -19.87 -0.31 -4.09
C VAL A 118 -20.55 0.92 -3.49
N LEU A 119 -21.28 1.72 -4.27
CA LEU A 119 -21.99 2.91 -3.77
C LEU A 119 -23.05 2.54 -2.74
N LYS A 120 -23.83 1.48 -2.98
CA LYS A 120 -24.80 1.00 -2.00
C LYS A 120 -24.11 0.62 -0.69
N TYR A 121 -23.04 -0.17 -0.76
CA TYR A 121 -22.25 -0.56 0.39
C TYR A 121 -21.70 0.64 1.17
N LEU A 122 -21.10 1.62 0.47
CA LEU A 122 -20.57 2.82 1.11
C LEU A 122 -21.67 3.66 1.77
N VAL A 123 -22.84 3.80 1.15
CA VAL A 123 -24.00 4.47 1.76
C VAL A 123 -24.50 3.70 2.99
N ASP A 124 -24.69 2.39 2.90
CA ASP A 124 -25.16 1.53 4.00
C ASP A 124 -24.18 1.58 5.19
N LYS A 125 -22.85 1.60 4.92
CA LYS A 125 -21.81 1.73 5.96
C LYS A 125 -21.74 3.14 6.54
N ALA A 126 -21.79 4.18 5.73
CA ALA A 126 -21.76 5.57 6.20
C ALA A 126 -22.95 5.89 7.12
N GLN A 127 -24.14 5.31 6.88
CA GLN A 127 -25.29 5.43 7.78
C GLN A 127 -25.07 4.84 9.18
N THR A 128 -24.07 3.97 9.37
CA THR A 128 -23.74 3.44 10.71
C THR A 128 -22.92 4.40 11.57
N ASN A 129 -22.38 5.47 10.99
CA ASN A 129 -21.54 6.44 11.69
C ASN A 129 -22.00 7.88 11.44
N ALA A 130 -22.41 8.57 12.50
CA ALA A 130 -22.93 9.94 12.41
C ALA A 130 -21.92 10.95 11.82
N SER A 131 -20.61 10.70 11.93
CA SER A 131 -19.59 11.57 11.31
C SER A 131 -19.56 11.48 9.78
N LEU A 132 -20.17 10.45 9.18
CA LEU A 132 -20.23 10.21 7.74
C LEU A 132 -21.58 10.58 7.11
N ALA A 133 -22.48 11.25 7.84
CA ALA A 133 -23.84 11.57 7.37
C ALA A 133 -23.89 12.33 6.02
N ALA A 134 -22.87 13.13 5.71
CA ALA A 134 -22.76 13.84 4.42
C ALA A 134 -22.56 12.91 3.21
N VAL A 135 -21.99 11.70 3.39
CA VAL A 135 -21.71 10.78 2.28
C VAL A 135 -23.01 10.26 1.63
N PRO A 136 -24.00 9.71 2.38
CA PRO A 136 -25.31 9.39 1.83
C PRO A 136 -26.02 10.57 1.16
N GLU A 137 -25.92 11.78 1.71
CA GLU A 137 -26.58 12.96 1.15
C GLU A 137 -26.02 13.32 -0.22
N LEU A 138 -24.69 13.40 -0.36
CA LEU A 138 -24.03 13.76 -1.63
C LEU A 138 -24.20 12.69 -2.71
N VAL A 139 -24.09 11.40 -2.35
CA VAL A 139 -24.27 10.28 -3.28
C VAL A 139 -25.72 10.23 -3.79
N ASN A 140 -26.71 10.33 -2.90
CA ASN A 140 -28.13 10.31 -3.30
C ASN A 140 -28.57 11.59 -4.02
N ALA A 141 -27.93 12.73 -3.76
CA ALA A 141 -28.12 13.96 -4.54
C ALA A 141 -27.54 13.87 -5.96
N GLY A 142 -26.85 12.78 -6.31
CA GLY A 142 -26.26 12.57 -7.63
C GLY A 142 -25.17 13.58 -7.95
N LYS A 143 -24.40 14.03 -6.96
CA LYS A 143 -23.23 14.89 -7.20
C LYS A 143 -22.13 14.09 -7.92
N HIS A 144 -21.34 14.77 -8.74
CA HIS A 144 -20.07 14.21 -9.22
C HIS A 144 -19.10 14.18 -8.03
N ILE A 145 -18.74 12.97 -7.60
CA ILE A 145 -17.78 12.69 -6.53
C ILE A 145 -16.70 11.80 -7.14
N GLY A 146 -15.44 12.11 -6.85
CA GLY A 146 -14.32 11.23 -7.19
C GLY A 146 -14.21 10.16 -6.13
N LEU A 147 -14.59 8.92 -6.43
CA LEU A 147 -14.34 7.78 -5.55
C LEU A 147 -12.87 7.39 -5.66
N VAL A 148 -12.06 7.82 -4.70
CA VAL A 148 -10.63 7.54 -4.67
C VAL A 148 -10.39 6.16 -4.08
N LEU A 149 -9.75 5.30 -4.86
CA LEU A 149 -9.32 3.96 -4.46
C LEU A 149 -7.79 3.95 -4.45
N SER A 150 -7.20 3.90 -3.26
CA SER A 150 -5.75 3.91 -3.04
C SER A 150 -5.36 2.73 -2.16
N GLU A 151 -4.41 1.92 -2.61
CA GLU A 151 -3.91 0.75 -1.87
C GLU A 151 -2.49 0.40 -2.31
N ARG A 152 -1.67 -0.07 -1.38
CA ARG A 152 -0.32 -0.63 -1.64
C ARG A 152 -0.08 -1.87 -0.81
N LEU A 153 0.87 -2.72 -1.20
CA LEU A 153 1.31 -3.80 -0.31
C LEU A 153 1.96 -3.23 0.96
N ILE A 154 1.78 -3.92 2.10
CA ILE A 154 2.21 -3.45 3.43
C ILE A 154 3.71 -3.14 3.53
N ASN A 155 4.54 -3.78 2.71
CA ASN A 155 5.99 -3.61 2.66
C ASN A 155 6.46 -2.45 1.75
N ILE A 156 5.53 -1.69 1.16
CA ILE A 156 5.85 -0.59 0.24
C ILE A 156 5.92 0.74 1.02
N PRO A 157 7.02 1.51 0.88
CA PRO A 157 7.24 2.75 1.63
C PRO A 157 6.10 3.77 1.45
N PRO A 158 5.64 4.48 2.51
CA PRO A 158 4.61 5.51 2.39
C PRO A 158 5.02 6.68 1.47
N GLU A 159 6.31 6.90 1.26
CA GLU A 159 6.89 7.95 0.42
C GLU A 159 6.48 7.87 -1.06
N ILE A 160 5.91 6.74 -1.53
CA ILE A 160 5.31 6.66 -2.87
C ILE A 160 3.93 7.34 -3.00
N GLY A 161 3.28 7.62 -1.87
CA GLY A 161 1.93 8.21 -1.80
C GLY A 161 1.85 9.64 -2.32
N PRO A 162 2.69 10.60 -1.87
CA PRO A 162 2.62 11.99 -2.34
C PRO A 162 2.74 12.15 -3.87
N PRO A 163 3.65 11.45 -4.59
CA PRO A 163 3.67 11.45 -6.05
C PRO A 163 2.36 10.95 -6.69
N LEU A 164 1.81 9.82 -6.21
CA LEU A 164 0.52 9.28 -6.71
C LEU A 164 -0.62 10.29 -6.57
N TYR A 165 -0.75 10.91 -5.40
CA TYR A 165 -1.78 11.92 -5.14
C TYR A 165 -1.58 13.21 -5.96
N SER A 166 -0.33 13.57 -6.26
CA SER A 166 -0.01 14.75 -7.07
C SER A 166 -0.38 14.52 -8.53
N MET A 167 0.01 13.37 -9.09
CA MET A 167 -0.37 12.99 -10.46
C MET A 167 -1.88 12.89 -10.62
N LEU A 168 -2.62 12.36 -9.64
CA LEU A 168 -4.09 12.32 -9.71
C LEU A 168 -4.71 13.73 -9.86
N ILE A 169 -4.12 14.76 -9.24
CA ILE A 169 -4.60 16.14 -9.41
C ILE A 169 -4.33 16.59 -10.85
N ASP A 170 -3.11 16.44 -11.33
CA ASP A 170 -2.71 16.86 -12.68
C ASP A 170 -3.54 16.13 -13.77
N GLU A 171 -3.77 14.82 -13.60
CA GLU A 171 -4.59 13.96 -14.45
C GLU A 171 -6.07 14.42 -14.47
N VAL A 172 -6.65 14.72 -13.31
CA VAL A 172 -8.04 15.21 -13.20
C VAL A 172 -8.18 16.63 -13.76
N GLU A 173 -7.21 17.52 -13.53
CA GLU A 173 -7.22 18.86 -14.10
C GLU A 173 -7.15 18.81 -15.64
N ALA A 174 -6.25 17.99 -16.21
CA ALA A 174 -6.17 17.78 -17.65
C ALA A 174 -7.48 17.21 -18.25
N ALA A 175 -8.09 16.21 -17.60
CA ALA A 175 -9.36 15.66 -18.05
C ALA A 175 -10.52 16.68 -18.00
N VAL A 176 -10.51 17.59 -17.02
CA VAL A 176 -11.46 18.71 -16.96
C VAL A 176 -11.22 19.73 -18.07
N GLU A 177 -9.96 20.04 -18.42
CA GLU A 177 -9.63 20.89 -19.57
C GLU A 177 -10.12 20.30 -20.91
N ASP A 178 -9.98 18.98 -21.08
CA ASP A 178 -10.52 18.21 -22.22
C ASP A 178 -12.05 18.02 -22.18
N LYS A 179 -12.72 18.53 -21.13
CA LYS A 179 -14.18 18.49 -20.88
C LYS A 179 -14.73 17.08 -20.65
N GLU A 180 -13.88 16.18 -20.17
CA GLU A 180 -14.32 14.92 -19.61
C GLU A 180 -15.05 15.14 -18.27
N PRO A 181 -15.94 14.23 -17.85
CA PRO A 181 -16.77 14.43 -16.66
C PRO A 181 -16.01 14.16 -15.35
N TYR A 182 -14.93 14.90 -15.08
CA TYR A 182 -14.13 14.83 -13.84
C TYR A 182 -14.19 16.10 -12.99
N GLU A 183 -15.12 17.02 -13.28
CA GLU A 183 -15.40 18.18 -12.43
C GLU A 183 -16.07 17.72 -11.12
N PHE A 184 -15.23 17.29 -10.17
CA PHE A 184 -15.67 16.76 -8.89
C PHE A 184 -16.05 17.86 -7.91
N SER A 185 -17.17 17.65 -7.20
CA SER A 185 -17.52 18.49 -6.05
C SER A 185 -16.75 18.08 -4.79
N HIS A 186 -16.51 16.78 -4.64
CA HIS A 186 -15.87 16.16 -3.49
C HIS A 186 -15.08 14.93 -3.95
N TYR A 187 -14.08 14.55 -3.16
CA TYR A 187 -13.42 13.26 -3.22
C TYR A 187 -13.86 12.41 -2.02
N LEU A 188 -14.23 11.16 -2.27
CA LEU A 188 -14.53 10.16 -1.24
C LEU A 188 -13.44 9.10 -1.31
N ILE A 189 -12.54 9.12 -0.34
CA ILE A 189 -11.40 8.20 -0.23
C ILE A 189 -11.85 7.01 0.60
N VAL A 190 -11.73 5.81 0.02
CA VAL A 190 -11.89 4.55 0.74
C VAL A 190 -10.51 4.11 1.23
N SER A 191 -10.39 3.85 2.53
CA SER A 191 -9.16 3.34 3.14
C SER A 191 -9.51 2.37 4.28
N LYS A 192 -8.52 2.01 5.11
CA LYS A 192 -8.65 1.07 6.22
C LYS A 192 -7.95 1.60 7.47
N THR A 193 -8.50 1.21 8.61
CA THR A 193 -7.91 1.40 9.93
C THR A 193 -7.85 0.06 10.67
N TYR A 194 -7.08 -0.03 11.75
CA TYR A 194 -7.11 -1.18 12.64
C TYR A 194 -7.06 -0.77 14.11
N GLN A 195 -7.52 -1.66 14.96
CA GLN A 195 -7.41 -1.56 16.42
C GLN A 195 -6.66 -2.79 16.93
N GLU A 196 -5.71 -2.58 17.84
CA GLU A 196 -5.07 -3.68 18.55
C GLU A 196 -6.06 -4.35 19.52
N VAL A 197 -6.08 -5.68 19.53
CA VAL A 197 -6.95 -6.48 20.40
C VAL A 197 -6.15 -7.57 21.12
N GLU A 198 -6.50 -7.84 22.38
CA GLU A 198 -5.85 -8.91 23.16
C GLU A 198 -6.00 -10.27 22.47
N SER A 199 -4.89 -11.03 22.42
CA SER A 199 -4.81 -12.38 21.89
C SER A 199 -5.94 -13.29 22.36
N THR A 200 -6.65 -13.96 21.44
CA THR A 200 -7.64 -14.99 21.80
C THR A 200 -7.09 -16.40 21.95
N LEU A 201 -5.83 -16.64 21.57
CA LEU A 201 -5.18 -17.95 21.63
C LEU A 201 -4.51 -18.25 23.00
N ASP A 202 -4.07 -17.23 23.74
CA ASP A 202 -3.34 -17.41 25.01
C ASP A 202 -4.26 -17.48 26.26
N VAL A 203 -5.55 -17.77 26.07
CA VAL A 203 -6.60 -17.55 27.08
C VAL A 203 -6.94 -18.82 27.90
N GLU A 204 -6.06 -19.82 27.94
CA GLU A 204 -6.09 -20.85 29.00
C GLU A 204 -5.60 -20.28 30.34
N GLY A 205 -6.44 -19.46 30.99
CA GLY A 205 -6.36 -19.22 32.43
C GLY A 205 -6.37 -17.77 32.93
N ARG A 206 -6.34 -16.75 32.06
CA ARG A 206 -6.39 -15.34 32.51
C ARG A 206 -7.81 -14.76 32.43
N LYS A 207 -8.30 -14.28 33.58
CA LYS A 207 -9.61 -13.61 33.70
C LYS A 207 -9.65 -12.37 32.79
N LYS A 208 -10.64 -12.28 31.90
CA LYS A 208 -10.95 -11.09 31.11
C LYS A 208 -10.96 -9.84 32.00
N LYS A 209 -9.91 -9.01 31.93
CA LYS A 209 -10.01 -7.62 32.37
C LYS A 209 -10.90 -6.90 31.37
N LYS A 210 -11.78 -6.03 31.86
CA LYS A 210 -12.49 -5.10 30.97
C LYS A 210 -11.48 -4.07 30.49
N ALA A 211 -10.92 -4.26 29.29
CA ALA A 211 -10.26 -3.20 28.57
C ALA A 211 -11.28 -2.07 28.36
N ARG A 212 -11.14 -1.01 29.16
CA ARG A 212 -11.83 0.27 29.02
C ARG A 212 -10.78 1.38 29.02
N GLU A 213 -9.78 1.18 28.18
CA GLU A 213 -9.02 2.25 27.56
C GLU A 213 -9.53 2.36 26.12
N GLU A 214 -9.55 3.57 25.58
CA GLU A 214 -10.00 3.81 24.21
C GLU A 214 -9.03 3.10 23.27
N SER A 215 -9.50 2.08 22.56
CA SER A 215 -8.70 1.32 21.60
C SER A 215 -8.20 2.29 20.53
N SER A 216 -6.91 2.65 20.61
CA SER A 216 -6.28 3.56 19.67
C SER A 216 -6.45 3.01 18.26
N THR A 217 -7.12 3.79 17.42
CA THR A 217 -7.34 3.43 16.02
C THR A 217 -6.10 3.86 15.25
N PHE A 218 -5.43 2.89 14.64
CA PHE A 218 -4.24 3.06 13.83
C PHE A 218 -4.59 3.02 12.34
N PHE A 219 -3.73 3.63 11.53
CA PHE A 219 -3.88 3.70 10.08
C PHE A 219 -2.97 2.69 9.39
N PHE A 220 -3.44 2.06 8.31
CA PHE A 220 -2.56 1.32 7.40
C PHE A 220 -1.77 2.27 6.49
N HIS A 221 -2.36 3.42 6.17
CA HIS A 221 -1.81 4.45 5.30
C HIS A 221 -1.58 5.73 6.14
N PRO A 222 -0.34 6.09 6.53
CA PRO A 222 -0.08 7.27 7.36
C PRO A 222 -0.55 8.59 6.73
N GLU A 223 -0.71 8.65 5.41
CA GLU A 223 -1.34 9.78 4.71
C GLU A 223 -2.79 10.05 5.13
N ASP A 224 -3.54 9.04 5.61
CA ASP A 224 -4.92 9.19 6.09
C ASP A 224 -5.00 10.17 7.27
N GLU A 225 -4.03 10.14 8.19
CA GLU A 225 -3.97 11.05 9.34
C GLU A 225 -3.85 12.52 8.90
N VAL A 226 -3.24 12.76 7.75
CA VAL A 226 -3.15 14.09 7.13
C VAL A 226 -4.45 14.45 6.42
N LEU A 227 -4.99 13.53 5.61
CA LEU A 227 -6.26 13.69 4.90
C LEU A 227 -7.42 14.04 5.86
N HIS A 228 -7.45 13.46 7.08
CA HIS A 228 -8.42 13.80 8.12
C HIS A 228 -8.44 15.28 8.49
N LYS A 229 -7.28 15.94 8.53
CA LYS A 229 -7.14 17.36 8.89
C LYS A 229 -7.76 18.27 7.81
N HIS A 230 -7.94 17.74 6.59
CA HIS A 230 -8.52 18.42 5.44
C HIS A 230 -9.95 17.96 5.11
N ALA A 231 -10.46 16.95 5.81
CA ALA A 231 -11.78 16.39 5.56
C ALA A 231 -12.94 17.33 5.94
N LEU A 232 -14.08 17.11 5.28
CA LEU A 232 -15.41 17.58 5.68
C LEU A 232 -16.07 16.56 6.63
N ALA A 233 -15.88 15.28 6.34
CA ALA A 233 -16.39 14.14 7.12
C ALA A 233 -15.40 12.98 7.03
N TYR A 234 -15.18 12.26 8.12
CA TYR A 234 -14.36 11.03 8.13
C TYR A 234 -14.84 10.07 9.23
N GLY A 235 -14.52 8.78 9.12
CA GLY A 235 -14.96 7.80 10.10
C GLY A 235 -14.72 6.34 9.70
N SER A 236 -14.45 5.50 10.69
CA SER A 236 -14.37 4.05 10.52
C SER A 236 -15.75 3.39 10.58
N TYR A 237 -15.86 2.19 9.99
CA TYR A 237 -17.04 1.32 10.03
C TYR A 237 -16.63 -0.16 10.13
N SER A 238 -17.44 -1.00 10.78
CA SER A 238 -17.24 -2.45 10.81
C SER A 238 -17.53 -3.08 9.46
N TYR A 239 -16.69 -4.05 9.05
CA TYR A 239 -16.98 -4.94 7.94
C TYR A 239 -18.24 -5.79 8.22
N THR A 240 -18.91 -6.22 7.15
CA THR A 240 -20.13 -7.04 7.18
C THR A 240 -19.79 -8.48 7.55
N LYS A 241 -18.68 -8.98 7.02
CA LYS A 241 -18.09 -10.29 7.28
C LYS A 241 -17.00 -10.22 8.35
N GLU A 242 -17.14 -9.34 9.34
CA GLU A 242 -16.18 -9.20 10.46
C GLU A 242 -15.92 -10.56 11.16
N ASN A 243 -16.93 -11.43 11.26
CA ASN A 243 -16.81 -12.77 11.83
C ASN A 243 -15.98 -13.75 10.99
N ASP A 244 -15.79 -13.49 9.69
CA ASP A 244 -14.91 -14.28 8.82
C ASP A 244 -13.45 -13.82 8.97
N SER A 245 -13.22 -12.65 9.60
CA SER A 245 -11.89 -12.14 9.95
C SER A 245 -11.42 -12.71 11.28
N VAL A 246 -10.60 -13.76 11.24
CA VAL A 246 -9.88 -14.22 12.43
C VAL A 246 -8.80 -13.18 12.77
N ALA A 247 -8.97 -12.41 13.85
CA ALA A 247 -8.00 -11.37 14.27
C ALA A 247 -6.57 -11.91 14.46
N ASP A 248 -6.46 -13.22 14.72
CA ASP A 248 -5.20 -13.93 14.92
C ASP A 248 -4.53 -14.39 13.61
N SER A 249 -5.24 -14.46 12.47
CA SER A 249 -4.64 -14.84 11.18
C SER A 249 -3.81 -13.74 10.52
N LYS A 250 -3.91 -12.50 11.03
CA LYS A 250 -3.09 -11.35 10.60
C LYS A 250 -1.87 -11.08 11.49
N ARG A 251 -1.60 -11.94 12.50
CA ARG A 251 -0.39 -11.88 13.32
C ARG A 251 0.83 -12.43 12.59
N ALA A 252 1.37 -11.67 11.63
CA ALA A 252 2.66 -11.99 11.04
C ALA A 252 3.83 -11.58 11.95
N PHE A 253 3.72 -10.45 12.68
CA PHE A 253 4.85 -9.83 13.39
C PHE A 253 4.51 -9.13 14.74
N GLN A 254 3.31 -9.30 15.29
CA GLN A 254 2.90 -8.65 16.57
C GLN A 254 2.30 -9.66 17.56
N GLU A 255 2.52 -9.44 18.86
CA GLU A 255 1.95 -10.27 19.93
C GLU A 255 0.42 -10.10 20.08
N ALA A 256 -0.09 -8.89 19.81
CA ALA A 256 -1.51 -8.58 19.76
C ALA A 256 -2.16 -9.02 18.44
N GLY A 257 -3.45 -9.36 18.49
CA GLY A 257 -4.25 -9.49 17.27
C GLY A 257 -4.62 -8.11 16.73
N ILE A 258 -4.90 -8.00 15.43
CA ILE A 258 -5.44 -6.76 14.86
C ILE A 258 -6.89 -6.96 14.42
N LYS A 259 -7.75 -6.00 14.76
CA LYS A 259 -9.11 -5.91 14.26
C LYS A 259 -9.15 -4.82 13.17
N PRO A 260 -9.20 -5.19 11.88
CA PRO A 260 -9.32 -4.22 10.80
C PRO A 260 -10.76 -3.67 10.71
N ALA A 261 -10.88 -2.41 10.31
CA ALA A 261 -12.13 -1.72 10.05
C ALA A 261 -11.97 -0.87 8.78
N GLY A 262 -13.02 -0.80 7.96
CA GLY A 262 -13.01 0.09 6.81
C GLY A 262 -13.09 1.55 7.25
N HIS A 263 -12.60 2.47 6.42
CA HIS A 263 -12.56 3.90 6.72
C HIS A 263 -12.98 4.72 5.50
N MET A 264 -13.67 5.84 5.72
CA MET A 264 -14.02 6.80 4.67
C MET A 264 -13.52 8.19 5.04
N ILE A 265 -12.98 8.91 4.05
CA ILE A 265 -12.57 10.30 4.18
C ILE A 265 -13.22 11.08 3.03
N LEU A 266 -14.08 12.05 3.36
CA LEU A 266 -14.76 12.92 2.40
C LEU A 266 -14.09 14.31 2.45
N ILE A 267 -13.56 14.76 1.31
CA ILE A 267 -12.87 16.04 1.16
C ILE A 267 -13.56 16.87 0.07
N GLU A 268 -13.83 18.15 0.31
CA GLU A 268 -14.30 19.07 -0.74
C GLU A 268 -13.20 19.26 -1.80
N ALA A 269 -13.56 19.29 -3.09
CA ALA A 269 -12.55 19.32 -4.16
C ALA A 269 -11.59 20.54 -4.06
N SER A 270 -12.08 21.69 -3.61
CA SER A 270 -11.28 22.89 -3.35
C SER A 270 -10.24 22.75 -2.23
N ARG A 271 -10.42 21.78 -1.32
CA ARG A 271 -9.50 21.48 -0.21
C ARG A 271 -8.52 20.36 -0.53
N PHE A 272 -8.78 19.57 -1.58
CA PHE A 272 -8.02 18.38 -1.92
C PHE A 272 -6.56 18.68 -2.32
N PRO A 273 -6.24 19.67 -3.19
CA PRO A 273 -4.84 20.04 -3.47
C PRO A 273 -4.06 20.49 -2.24
N GLY A 274 -4.74 21.19 -1.32
CA GLY A 274 -4.16 21.57 -0.02
C GLY A 274 -3.88 20.36 0.89
N ALA A 275 -4.69 19.31 0.80
CA ALA A 275 -4.48 18.06 1.53
C ALA A 275 -3.29 17.28 0.96
N VAL A 276 -3.21 17.14 -0.37
CA VAL A 276 -2.11 16.45 -1.06
C VAL A 276 -0.77 17.13 -0.77
N LYS A 277 -0.72 18.47 -0.79
CA LYS A 277 0.47 19.20 -0.36
C LYS A 277 0.87 18.87 1.09
N ALA A 278 -0.09 18.82 2.01
CA ALA A 278 0.20 18.48 3.40
C ALA A 278 0.71 17.03 3.56
N ILE A 279 0.28 16.09 2.71
CA ILE A 279 0.83 14.72 2.68
C ILE A 279 2.29 14.74 2.24
N ALA A 280 2.62 15.52 1.20
CA ALA A 280 4.00 15.69 0.73
C ALA A 280 4.91 16.36 1.77
N ASP A 281 4.39 17.30 2.57
CA ASP A 281 5.12 17.93 3.68
C ASP A 281 5.27 16.99 4.89
N TYR A 282 4.35 16.04 5.10
CA TYR A 282 4.38 15.07 6.20
C TYR A 282 5.28 13.85 5.93
N LEU A 283 5.27 13.35 4.69
CA LEU A 283 6.05 12.19 4.24
C LEU A 283 7.35 12.58 3.53
N GLN A 284 7.82 13.81 3.71
CA GLN A 284 9.11 14.26 3.22
C GLN A 284 10.23 13.47 3.92
N PRO A 285 11.21 12.91 3.19
CA PRO A 285 12.36 12.25 3.80
C PRO A 285 13.07 13.19 4.76
N GLN A 286 13.23 12.78 6.03
CA GLN A 286 14.01 13.54 6.99
C GLN A 286 15.47 13.55 6.54
N GLN A 287 16.01 14.75 6.28
CA GLN A 287 17.40 14.99 5.87
C GLN A 287 18.39 14.77 7.02
#